data_AF-A0A924FGP7-F1
#
_entry.id   AF-A0A924FGP7-F1
#
_cell.length_a   1.000
_cell.length_b   1.000
_cell.length_c   1.000
_cell.angle_alpha   90.00
_cell.angle_beta   90.00
_cell.angle_gamma   90.00
#
_symmetry.space_group_name_H-M   'P 1'
#
loop_
_entity.id
_entity.type
_entity.pdbx_description
1 polymer ?
#
loop_
_entity_poly.entity_id
_entity_poly.type
_entity_poly.pdbx_seq_one_letter_code
_entity_poly.pdbx_strand_id
1 'polypeptide(L)'
;MNDSRKIRLLTGIVIGLVVLNIGLLSWFLLRSETQRHRSGRVRSDTFLADTLGFDTQQRQQLAALQETYLREVRPRQRQLRQLRKTYFRLADSSFTTAQREEKALAFHRQSADVELQTLAHFDKVAAITRPAQRRLLNQLLSELPRRSFRAPNERGGRRNNNRTGKGQ
;
A
#
# COMPACT_ATOMS: atom_id res chain seq x y z
N MET A 1 4.27 -15.79 64.40
CA MET A 1 3.70 -14.44 64.15
C MET A 1 4.43 -13.69 63.02
N ASN A 2 4.62 -14.29 61.84
CA ASN A 2 5.24 -13.61 60.68
C ASN A 2 4.49 -13.81 59.35
N ASP A 3 3.48 -14.68 59.29
CA ASP A 3 2.77 -14.99 58.05
C ASP A 3 1.81 -13.88 57.63
N SER A 4 1.13 -13.22 58.57
CA SER A 4 0.19 -12.13 58.25
C SER A 4 0.86 -10.92 57.60
N ARG A 5 2.14 -10.65 57.90
CA ARG A 5 2.90 -9.56 57.26
C ARG A 5 3.36 -9.94 55.86
N LYS A 6 3.81 -11.19 55.67
CA LYS A 6 4.19 -11.73 54.35
C LYS A 6 2.98 -11.81 53.42
N ILE A 7 1.83 -12.25 53.94
CA ILE A 7 0.57 -12.30 53.19
C ILE A 7 0.15 -10.89 52.79
N ARG A 8 0.15 -9.91 53.71
CA ARG A 8 -0.17 -8.51 53.36
C ARG A 8 0.78 -7.92 52.31
N LEU A 9 2.06 -8.28 52.36
CA LEU A 9 3.07 -7.82 51.42
C LEU A 9 2.91 -8.48 50.04
N LEU A 10 2.64 -9.80 49.99
CA LEU A 10 2.28 -10.49 48.75
C LEU A 10 0.98 -9.94 48.16
N THR A 11 -0.05 -9.72 48.98
CA THR A 11 -1.32 -9.13 48.52
C THR A 11 -1.09 -7.73 47.95
N GLY A 12 -0.24 -6.91 48.59
CA GLY A 12 0.13 -5.60 48.07
C GLY A 12 0.84 -5.67 46.71
N ILE A 13 1.80 -6.60 46.55
CA ILE A 13 2.52 -6.80 45.28
C ILE A 13 1.55 -7.29 44.18
N VAL A 14 0.66 -8.23 44.49
CA VAL A 14 -0.33 -8.76 43.54
C VAL A 14 -1.29 -7.66 43.10
N ILE A 15 -1.81 -6.84 44.02
CA ILE A 15 -2.66 -5.71 43.69
C ILE A 15 -1.91 -4.69 42.82
N GLY A 16 -0.65 -4.38 43.16
CA GLY A 16 0.19 -3.51 42.35
C GLY A 16 0.41 -4.02 40.92
N LEU A 17 0.64 -5.33 40.76
CA LEU A 17 0.80 -5.98 39.45
C LEU A 17 -0.49 -5.92 38.62
N VAL A 18 -1.64 -6.10 39.25
CA VAL A 18 -2.96 -6.01 38.58
C VAL A 18 -3.22 -4.58 38.12
N VAL A 19 -3.00 -3.58 38.97
CA VAL A 19 -3.19 -2.17 38.62
C VAL A 19 -2.23 -1.74 37.50
N LEU A 20 -0.96 -2.17 37.55
CA LEU A 20 0.02 -1.89 36.50
C LEU A 20 -0.38 -2.51 35.15
N ASN A 21 -0.88 -3.75 35.15
CA ASN A 21 -1.36 -4.41 33.94
C ASN A 21 -2.60 -3.70 33.36
N ILE A 22 -3.56 -3.31 34.21
CA ILE A 22 -4.74 -2.56 33.78
C ILE A 22 -4.33 -1.18 33.23
N GLY A 23 -3.37 -0.51 33.86
CA GLY A 23 -2.81 0.76 33.37
C GLY A 23 -2.15 0.62 32.00
N LEU A 24 -1.33 -0.42 31.80
CA LEU A 24 -0.70 -0.74 30.52
C LEU A 24 -1.74 -1.08 29.44
N LEU A 25 -2.77 -1.86 29.78
CA LEU A 25 -3.86 -2.20 28.87
C LEU A 25 -4.65 -0.94 28.47
N SER A 26 -4.98 -0.11 29.45
CA SER A 26 -5.71 1.15 29.24
C SER A 26 -4.91 2.12 28.39
N TRP A 27 -3.61 2.27 28.67
CA TRP A 27 -2.70 3.09 27.86
C TRP A 27 -2.58 2.57 26.42
N PHE A 28 -2.50 1.26 26.23
CA PHE A 28 -2.48 0.63 24.91
C PHE A 28 -3.80 0.83 24.15
N LEU A 29 -4.95 0.76 24.84
CA LEU A 29 -6.27 0.99 24.28
C LEU A 29 -6.52 2.46 23.92
N LEU A 30 -6.10 3.41 24.77
CA LEU A 30 -6.20 4.84 24.48
C LEU A 30 -5.25 5.27 23.35
N ARG A 31 -4.04 4.70 23.27
CA ARG A 31 -3.11 4.90 22.15
C ARG A 31 -3.61 4.26 20.85
N SER A 32 -4.45 3.22 20.95
CA SER A 32 -5.11 2.60 19.79
C SER A 32 -6.17 3.52 19.17
N GLU A 33 -6.88 4.36 19.94
CA GLU A 33 -7.88 5.28 19.39
C GLU A 33 -7.27 6.38 18.51
N THR A 34 -6.08 6.88 18.83
CA THR A 34 -5.38 7.84 17.94
C THR A 34 -4.82 7.18 16.67
N GLN A 35 -4.76 5.84 16.62
CA GLN A 35 -4.25 5.06 15.49
C GLN A 35 -5.34 4.25 14.75
N ARG A 36 -6.60 4.31 15.19
CA ARG A 36 -7.72 3.48 14.70
C ARG A 36 -8.31 3.89 13.34
N HIS A 37 -7.62 4.74 12.57
CA HIS A 37 -7.92 4.96 11.15
C HIS A 37 -7.04 4.18 10.16
N ARG A 38 -6.18 3.24 10.60
CA ARG A 38 -5.32 2.47 9.68
C ARG A 38 -5.50 0.96 9.79
N SER A 39 -6.72 0.49 9.54
CA SER A 39 -6.89 -0.91 9.09
C SER A 39 -6.74 -0.96 7.56
N GLY A 40 -5.82 -1.79 7.07
CA GLY A 40 -5.94 -2.43 5.76
C GLY A 40 -5.34 -1.75 4.52
N ARG A 41 -4.76 -0.56 4.61
CA ARG A 41 -3.99 0.03 3.50
C ARG A 41 -2.97 0.99 4.09
N VAL A 42 -1.68 0.66 4.04
CA VAL A 42 -0.65 1.71 4.10
C VAL A 42 -1.04 2.64 2.96
N ARG A 43 -1.62 3.81 3.28
CA ARG A 43 -1.85 4.86 2.30
C ARG A 43 -0.47 5.12 1.71
N SER A 44 -0.29 4.76 0.44
CA SER A 44 0.89 5.12 -0.35
C SER A 44 1.21 6.61 -0.22
N ASP A 45 0.17 7.41 0.06
CA ASP A 45 0.20 8.83 0.36
C ASP A 45 1.17 9.20 1.49
N THR A 46 1.42 8.31 2.45
CA THR A 46 2.29 8.61 3.59
C THR A 46 3.69 8.04 3.44
N PHE A 47 3.89 6.95 2.70
CA PHE A 47 5.23 6.33 2.60
C PHE A 47 6.27 7.31 2.06
N LEU A 48 6.01 7.93 0.90
CA LEU A 48 6.97 8.84 0.29
C LEU A 48 7.18 10.11 1.12
N ALA A 49 6.09 10.66 1.68
CA ALA A 49 6.13 11.83 2.54
C ALA A 49 6.88 11.59 3.86
N ASP A 50 6.72 10.41 4.46
CA ASP A 50 7.38 10.03 5.71
C ASP A 50 8.86 9.71 5.46
N THR A 51 9.20 9.02 4.37
CA THR A 51 10.59 8.69 4.02
C THR A 51 11.42 9.92 3.63
N LEU A 52 10.83 10.89 2.94
CA LEU A 52 11.53 12.10 2.52
C LEU A 52 11.45 13.24 3.55
N GLY A 53 10.75 13.04 4.67
CA GLY A 53 10.57 14.07 5.69
C GLY A 53 9.85 15.31 5.15
N PHE A 54 8.78 15.12 4.37
CA PHE A 54 7.98 16.22 3.82
C PHE A 54 7.27 16.98 4.95
N ASP A 55 7.34 18.31 4.88
CA ASP A 55 6.57 19.19 5.74
C ASP A 55 5.08 19.22 5.36
N THR A 56 4.27 19.92 6.16
CA THR A 56 2.81 19.98 5.99
C THR A 56 2.41 20.53 4.61
N GLN A 57 3.13 21.51 4.07
CA GLN A 57 2.83 22.10 2.78
C GLN A 57 3.19 21.12 1.63
N GLN A 58 4.36 20.50 1.70
CA GLN A 58 4.80 19.48 0.76
C GLN A 58 3.86 18.25 0.76
N ARG A 59 3.33 17.87 1.93
CA ARG A 59 2.33 16.79 2.07
C ARG A 59 1.02 17.11 1.34
N GLN A 60 0.52 18.33 1.47
CA GLN A 60 -0.69 18.76 0.76
C GLN A 60 -0.47 18.77 -0.76
N GLN A 61 0.68 19.27 -1.21
CA GLN A 61 1.05 19.26 -2.63
C GLN A 61 1.18 17.83 -3.18
N LEU A 62 1.83 16.93 -2.43
CA LEU A 62 1.94 15.52 -2.80
C LEU A 62 0.56 14.86 -2.93
N ALA A 63 -0.35 15.11 -1.99
CA ALA A 63 -1.70 14.53 -2.03
C ALA A 63 -2.47 14.98 -3.28
N ALA A 64 -2.39 16.25 -3.66
CA ALA A 64 -3.01 16.77 -4.89
C ALA A 64 -2.39 16.15 -6.16
N LEU A 65 -1.05 16.02 -6.20
CA LEU A 65 -0.35 15.35 -7.30
C LEU A 65 -0.74 13.88 -7.43
N GLN A 66 -0.88 13.18 -6.30
CA GLN A 66 -1.30 11.77 -6.27
C GLN A 66 -2.74 11.59 -6.72
N GLU A 67 -3.67 12.45 -6.28
CA GLU A 67 -5.06 12.38 -6.73
C GLU A 67 -5.16 12.56 -8.24
N THR A 68 -4.44 13.54 -8.78
CA THR A 68 -4.40 13.83 -10.22
C THR A 68 -3.83 12.64 -10.99
N TYR A 69 -2.67 12.12 -10.57
CA TYR A 69 -2.04 10.94 -11.17
C TYR A 69 -2.96 9.71 -11.15
N LEU A 70 -3.59 9.43 -10.01
CA LEU A 70 -4.50 8.29 -9.88
C LEU A 70 -5.74 8.44 -10.76
N ARG A 71 -6.28 9.65 -10.91
CA ARG A 71 -7.42 9.93 -11.79
C ARG A 71 -7.08 9.64 -13.26
N GLU A 72 -5.88 10.04 -13.69
CA GLU A 72 -5.41 9.88 -15.08
C GLU A 72 -4.94 8.46 -15.41
N VAL A 73 -4.21 7.82 -14.49
CA VAL A 73 -3.49 6.55 -14.76
C VAL A 73 -4.31 5.32 -14.43
N ARG A 74 -5.21 5.35 -13.44
CA ARG A 74 -6.07 4.20 -13.11
C ARG A 74 -6.86 3.63 -14.29
N PRO A 75 -7.55 4.43 -15.14
CA PRO A 75 -8.28 3.88 -16.27
C PRO A 75 -7.35 3.19 -17.27
N ARG A 76 -6.20 3.80 -17.57
CA ARG A 76 -5.20 3.24 -18.50
C ARG A 76 -4.57 1.95 -17.96
N GLN A 77 -4.24 1.90 -16.66
CA GLN A 77 -3.77 0.67 -16.03
C GLN A 77 -4.82 -0.45 -16.06
N ARG A 78 -6.11 -0.14 -15.88
CA ARG A 78 -7.18 -1.13 -16.00
C ARG A 78 -7.27 -1.68 -17.43
N GLN A 79 -7.19 -0.80 -18.44
CA GLN A 79 -7.14 -1.19 -19.84
C GLN A 79 -5.91 -2.07 -20.13
N LEU A 80 -4.73 -1.67 -19.67
CA LEU A 80 -3.49 -2.42 -19.86
C LEU A 80 -3.55 -3.82 -19.22
N ARG A 81 -4.20 -3.97 -18.06
CA ARG A 81 -4.45 -5.29 -17.46
C ARG A 81 -5.31 -6.19 -18.35
N GLN A 82 -6.33 -5.63 -19.00
CA GLN A 82 -7.16 -6.38 -19.94
C GLN A 82 -6.38 -6.71 -21.21
N LEU A 83 -5.59 -5.77 -21.72
CA LEU A 83 -4.73 -5.97 -22.88
C LEU A 83 -3.61 -7.00 -22.61
N ARG A 84 -3.15 -7.12 -21.38
CA ARG A 84 -2.19 -8.14 -20.98
C ARG A 84 -2.77 -9.55 -21.14
N LYS A 85 -4.08 -9.72 -20.90
CA LYS A 85 -4.76 -11.01 -21.17
C LYS A 85 -4.85 -11.31 -22.66
N THR A 86 -5.07 -10.31 -23.51
CA THR A 86 -5.03 -10.51 -24.97
C THR A 86 -3.62 -10.78 -25.47
N TYR A 87 -2.61 -10.12 -24.90
CA TYR A 87 -1.21 -10.33 -25.23
C TYR A 87 -0.76 -11.78 -25.00
N PHE A 88 -1.08 -12.38 -23.85
CA PHE A 88 -0.72 -13.78 -23.61
C PHE A 88 -1.49 -14.79 -24.47
N ARG A 89 -2.65 -14.41 -25.01
CA ARG A 89 -3.36 -15.24 -26.00
C ARG A 89 -2.67 -15.27 -27.36
N LEU A 90 -1.71 -14.39 -27.62
CA LEU A 90 -0.88 -14.45 -28.84
C LEU A 90 0.03 -15.68 -28.89
N ALA A 91 0.18 -16.41 -27.77
CA ALA A 91 0.88 -17.69 -27.75
C ALA A 91 0.10 -18.82 -28.46
N ASP A 92 -1.16 -18.60 -28.81
CA ASP A 92 -1.97 -19.56 -29.56
C ASP A 92 -1.41 -19.75 -30.99
N SER A 93 -1.50 -20.99 -31.46
CA SER A 93 -1.13 -21.46 -32.80
C SER A 93 -1.91 -20.77 -33.93
N SER A 94 -3.04 -20.13 -33.63
CA SER A 94 -3.86 -19.40 -34.60
C SER A 94 -3.22 -18.13 -35.16
N PHE A 95 -2.12 -17.64 -34.57
CA PHE A 95 -1.45 -16.42 -35.01
C PHE A 95 -0.15 -16.70 -35.77
N THR A 96 0.00 -16.08 -36.94
CA THR A 96 1.29 -16.05 -37.66
C THR A 96 2.33 -15.25 -36.88
N THR A 97 3.62 -15.47 -37.17
CA THR A 97 4.71 -14.72 -36.54
C THR A 97 4.55 -13.20 -36.70
N ALA A 98 4.22 -12.74 -37.91
CA ALA A 98 4.01 -11.33 -38.19
C ALA A 98 2.85 -10.71 -37.38
N GLN A 99 1.73 -11.44 -37.27
CA GLN A 99 0.58 -10.99 -36.46
C GLN A 99 0.91 -10.93 -34.96
N ARG A 100 1.74 -11.85 -34.45
CA ARG A 100 2.21 -11.81 -33.06
C ARG A 100 3.10 -10.60 -32.83
N GLU A 101 4.04 -10.35 -33.72
CA GLU A 101 4.96 -9.20 -33.61
C GLU A 101 4.20 -7.88 -33.60
N GLU A 102 3.30 -7.66 -34.57
CA GLU A 102 2.48 -6.46 -34.65
C GLU A 102 1.69 -6.21 -33.35
N LYS A 103 0.97 -7.23 -32.87
CA LYS A 103 0.14 -7.14 -31.67
C LYS A 103 0.98 -7.00 -30.39
N ALA A 104 2.15 -7.62 -30.34
CA ALA A 104 3.09 -7.47 -29.24
C ALA A 104 3.63 -6.03 -29.17
N LEU A 105 4.06 -5.47 -30.30
CA LEU A 105 4.52 -4.08 -30.39
C LEU A 105 3.42 -3.10 -29.97
N ALA A 106 2.17 -3.33 -30.41
CA ALA A 106 1.04 -2.50 -30.00
C ALA A 106 0.81 -2.54 -28.46
N PHE A 107 0.91 -3.71 -27.84
CA PHE A 107 0.83 -3.84 -26.38
C PHE A 107 1.96 -3.08 -25.67
N HIS A 108 3.20 -3.25 -26.12
CA HIS A 108 4.35 -2.59 -25.50
C HIS A 108 4.30 -1.07 -25.65
N ARG A 109 3.82 -0.53 -26.78
CA ARG A 109 3.57 0.91 -26.94
C ARG A 109 2.59 1.44 -25.89
N GLN A 110 1.46 0.76 -25.68
CA GLN A 110 0.49 1.17 -24.67
C GLN A 110 1.02 1.03 -23.23
N SER A 111 1.89 0.03 -22.96
CA SER A 111 2.58 -0.09 -21.67
C SER A 111 3.52 1.10 -21.43
N ALA A 112 4.29 1.46 -22.46
CA ALA A 112 5.23 2.58 -22.40
C ALA A 112 4.51 3.91 -22.09
N ASP A 113 3.33 4.15 -22.65
CA ASP A 113 2.55 5.36 -22.35
C ASP A 113 2.22 5.49 -20.85
N VAL A 114 1.87 4.38 -20.19
CA VAL A 114 1.59 4.36 -18.74
C VAL A 114 2.86 4.57 -17.92
N GLU A 115 3.98 4.02 -18.37
CA GLU A 115 5.29 4.18 -17.74
C GLU A 115 5.76 5.64 -17.84
N LEU A 116 5.63 6.27 -19.01
CA LEU A 116 5.96 7.68 -19.22
C LEU A 116 5.15 8.61 -18.31
N GLN A 117 3.85 8.33 -18.12
CA GLN A 117 3.03 9.09 -17.15
C GLN A 117 3.50 8.90 -15.70
N THR A 118 4.02 7.72 -15.37
CA THR A 118 4.56 7.43 -14.03
C THR A 118 5.88 8.17 -13.81
N LEU A 119 6.76 8.22 -14.81
CA LEU A 119 7.98 9.02 -14.78
C LEU A 119 7.65 10.52 -14.64
N ALA A 120 6.72 11.03 -15.45
CA ALA A 120 6.27 12.42 -15.36
C ALA A 120 5.65 12.77 -13.99
N HIS A 121 5.00 11.81 -13.32
CA HIS A 121 4.54 12.02 -11.94
C HIS A 121 5.72 12.20 -10.97
N PHE A 122 6.77 11.40 -11.10
CA PHE A 122 7.97 11.56 -10.28
C PHE A 122 8.71 12.86 -10.55
N ASP A 123 8.71 13.38 -11.79
CA ASP A 123 9.23 14.70 -12.09
C ASP A 123 8.47 15.81 -11.33
N LYS A 124 7.13 15.72 -11.32
CA LYS A 124 6.27 16.64 -10.55
C LYS A 124 6.53 16.54 -9.05
N VAL A 125 6.77 15.33 -8.53
CA VAL A 125 7.13 15.13 -7.12
C VAL A 125 8.53 15.71 -6.83
N ALA A 126 9.50 15.53 -7.73
CA ALA A 126 10.83 16.10 -7.58
C ALA A 126 10.80 17.64 -7.51
N ALA A 127 9.88 18.28 -8.25
CA ALA A 127 9.71 19.73 -8.25
C ALA A 127 9.27 20.32 -6.90
N ILE A 128 8.56 19.55 -6.05
CA ILE A 128 8.14 19.98 -4.71
C ILE A 128 9.18 19.63 -3.62
N THR A 129 10.25 18.91 -3.98
CA THR A 129 11.29 18.49 -3.03
C THR A 129 12.43 19.50 -2.93
N ARG A 130 13.01 19.62 -1.73
CA ARG A 130 14.25 20.37 -1.50
C ARG A 130 15.45 19.62 -2.09
N PRO A 131 16.58 20.30 -2.40
CA PRO A 131 17.78 19.64 -2.95
C PRO A 131 18.30 18.46 -2.12
N ALA A 132 18.22 18.55 -0.79
CA ALA A 132 18.58 17.46 0.11
C ALA A 132 17.63 16.24 -0.01
N GLN A 133 16.33 16.49 -0.15
CA GLN A 133 15.30 15.46 -0.32
C GLN A 133 15.36 14.82 -1.72
N ARG A 134 15.76 15.58 -2.75
CA ARG A 134 15.91 15.08 -4.12
C ARG A 134 16.94 13.96 -4.25
N ARG A 135 18.03 14.02 -3.47
CA ARG A 135 19.03 12.93 -3.42
C ARG A 135 18.43 11.63 -2.87
N LEU A 136 17.64 11.72 -1.79
CA LEU A 136 16.93 10.58 -1.21
C LEU A 136 15.87 10.03 -2.18
N LEU A 137 15.13 10.90 -2.85
CA LEU A 137 14.16 10.50 -3.87
C LEU A 137 14.83 9.71 -4.99
N ASN A 138 15.95 10.19 -5.53
CA ASN A 138 16.69 9.50 -6.58
C ASN A 138 17.21 8.12 -6.13
N GLN A 139 17.66 8.01 -4.87
CA GLN A 139 18.06 6.72 -4.28
C GLN A 139 16.88 5.75 -4.17
N LEU A 140 15.71 6.23 -3.73
CA LEU A 140 14.51 5.39 -3.68
C LEU A 140 14.09 4.93 -5.09
N LEU A 141 14.14 5.82 -6.08
CA LEU A 141 13.77 5.50 -7.46
C LEU A 141 14.71 4.47 -8.11
N SER A 142 16.01 4.51 -7.80
CA SER A 142 16.96 3.52 -8.32
C SER A 142 16.80 2.13 -7.67
N GLU A 143 16.18 2.06 -6.49
CA GLU A 143 15.87 0.80 -5.80
C GLU A 143 14.50 0.21 -6.18
N LEU A 144 13.57 1.00 -6.73
CA LEU A 144 12.22 0.55 -7.12
C LEU A 144 12.20 -0.64 -8.11
N PRO A 145 13.09 -0.72 -9.13
CA PRO A 145 13.12 -1.88 -10.04
C PRO A 145 13.35 -3.21 -9.30
N ARG A 146 13.96 -3.17 -8.11
CA ARG A 146 14.23 -4.36 -7.28
C ARG A 146 13.01 -4.81 -6.46
N ARG A 147 11.97 -3.97 -6.30
CA ARG A 147 10.90 -4.22 -5.32
C ARG A 147 9.49 -4.39 -5.92
N SER A 148 9.23 -4.07 -7.19
CA SER A 148 7.86 -4.19 -7.73
C SER A 148 7.74 -4.37 -9.25
N PHE A 149 7.61 -5.62 -9.68
CA PHE A 149 6.59 -6.05 -10.64
C PHE A 149 5.63 -7.08 -10.01
N ARG A 150 5.42 -7.01 -8.68
CA ARG A 150 4.36 -7.81 -8.04
C ARG A 150 3.06 -7.02 -8.15
N ALA A 151 2.26 -7.36 -9.16
CA ALA A 151 0.86 -6.96 -9.21
C ALA A 151 0.23 -7.19 -7.82
N PRO A 152 -0.58 -6.26 -7.29
CA PRO A 152 -1.28 -6.50 -6.04
C PRO A 152 -2.11 -7.76 -6.24
N ASN A 153 -1.73 -8.82 -5.53
CA ASN A 153 -2.47 -10.08 -5.52
C ASN A 153 -3.95 -9.77 -5.33
N GLU A 154 -4.77 -10.35 -6.19
CA GLU A 154 -6.21 -10.54 -6.02
C GLU A 154 -6.46 -11.38 -4.75
N ARG A 155 -6.24 -10.80 -3.57
CA ARG A 155 -6.76 -11.33 -2.31
C ARG A 155 -8.16 -10.79 -2.12
N GLY A 156 -9.12 -11.46 -2.77
CA GLY A 156 -10.54 -11.14 -2.64
C GLY A 156 -11.50 -12.17 -3.26
N GLY A 157 -11.01 -13.17 -3.98
CA GLY A 157 -11.84 -14.26 -4.51
C GLY A 157 -11.91 -15.44 -3.55
N ARG A 158 -12.59 -15.32 -2.40
CA ARG A 158 -12.98 -16.50 -1.59
C ARG A 158 -14.33 -16.27 -0.87
N ARG A 159 -15.38 -16.75 -1.54
CA ARG A 159 -16.42 -17.68 -1.03
C ARG A 159 -17.29 -17.21 0.16
N ASN A 160 -18.55 -16.87 -0.12
CA ASN A 160 -19.68 -17.32 0.71
C ASN A 160 -21.02 -17.30 -0.06
N ASN A 161 -21.36 -18.39 -0.74
CA ASN A 161 -22.74 -18.70 -1.12
C ASN A 161 -23.18 -19.93 -0.32
N ASN A 162 -23.46 -19.70 0.97
CA ASN A 162 -24.34 -20.56 1.75
C ASN A 162 -25.48 -19.67 2.24
N ARG A 163 -26.57 -19.62 1.48
CA ARG A 163 -27.87 -19.14 1.94
C ARG A 163 -28.92 -20.19 1.59
N THR A 164 -29.07 -21.12 2.53
CA THR A 164 -30.37 -21.60 3.05
C THR A 164 -31.52 -21.67 2.03
N GLY A 165 -31.62 -22.80 1.33
CA GLY A 165 -32.90 -23.42 1.04
C GLY A 165 -33.27 -24.38 2.17
N LYS A 166 -33.87 -23.85 3.25
CA LYS A 166 -34.65 -24.66 4.19
C LYS A 166 -36.11 -24.27 3.98
N GLY A 167 -36.93 -25.29 3.80
CA GLY A 167 -38.32 -25.18 3.41
C GLY A 167 -39.19 -24.37 4.36
N GLN A 168 -40.27 -23.88 3.77
CA GLN A 168 -41.65 -24.08 4.20
C GLN A 168 -42.49 -24.18 2.94
#